data_AF-A0A519LK33-F1
#
_entry.id   AF-A0A519LK33-F1
#
_cell.length_a   1.000
_cell.length_b   1.000
_cell.length_c   1.000
_cell.angle_alpha   90.00
_cell.angle_beta   90.00
_cell.angle_gamma   90.00
#
_symmetry.space_group_name_H-M   'P 1'
#
loop_
_entity.id
_entity.type
_entity.pdbx_description
1 polymer ?
#
loop_
_entity_poly.entity_id
_entity_poly.type
_entity_poly.pdbx_seq_one_letter_code
_entity_poly.pdbx_strand_id
1 'polypeptide(L)'
;MEKVEIIKLIENTKAVNGQKIISLLLPGLKFSLDEPAAIKQSRSQIGGAPKIFDQNYPSLHDVPIIFLAQISLDDIHYLNGLLPKSGLLCFFILLNDIGNRYPDQKNEFKVVFVNSTIQGNVNGKSEEIPAFPISFVEQYTFPSYHENLIVKNNISDEDLFLMESLEMELQSASALTDIGHQILGHPNAVQGTVRFWWAAKYLGIDHIDAITQEQMDRINREEDQFVLLLQLDFSDPKIGIEHFGDSVAYFGIHEEDLAKENFDNVILVMQNT
;
A
#
# COMPACT_ATOMS: atom_id res chain seq x y z
N MET A 1 7.98 -6.48 -16.91
CA MET A 1 7.30 -6.83 -18.18
C MET A 1 6.27 -5.75 -18.46
N GLU A 2 6.21 -5.24 -19.69
CA GLU A 2 5.29 -4.16 -20.05
C GLU A 2 3.84 -4.66 -20.11
N LYS A 3 2.85 -3.77 -19.92
CA LYS A 3 1.42 -4.13 -19.97
C LYS A 3 1.05 -4.90 -21.25
N VAL A 4 1.59 -4.44 -22.37
CA VAL A 4 1.32 -4.99 -23.70
C VAL A 4 1.83 -6.43 -23.82
N GLU A 5 2.92 -6.77 -23.14
CA GLU A 5 3.48 -8.12 -23.13
C GLU A 5 2.60 -9.07 -22.30
N ILE A 6 2.14 -8.62 -21.12
CA ILE A 6 1.19 -9.36 -20.28
C ILE A 6 -0.10 -9.64 -21.03
N ILE A 7 -0.66 -8.63 -21.70
CA ILE A 7 -1.88 -8.75 -22.52
C ILE A 7 -1.67 -9.80 -23.62
N LYS A 8 -0.55 -9.74 -24.35
CA LYS A 8 -0.23 -10.73 -25.39
C LYS A 8 -0.12 -12.15 -24.83
N LEU A 9 0.50 -12.33 -23.66
CA LEU A 9 0.58 -13.63 -23.00
C LEU A 9 -0.81 -14.19 -22.70
N ILE A 10 -1.69 -13.38 -22.11
CA ILE A 10 -3.08 -13.77 -21.82
C ILE A 10 -3.85 -14.09 -23.11
N GLU A 11 -3.71 -13.28 -24.16
CA GLU A 11 -4.39 -13.52 -25.44
C GLU A 11 -3.91 -14.82 -26.11
N ASN A 12 -2.62 -15.15 -25.97
CA ASN A 12 -2.03 -16.36 -26.53
C ASN A 12 -2.52 -17.64 -25.85
N THR A 13 -2.96 -17.58 -24.59
CA THR A 13 -3.53 -18.76 -23.91
C THR A 13 -4.91 -19.15 -24.44
N LYS A 14 -5.60 -18.21 -25.13
CA LYS A 14 -6.98 -18.36 -25.59
C LYS A 14 -7.97 -18.67 -24.46
N ALA A 15 -7.67 -18.22 -23.24
CA ALA A 15 -8.58 -18.36 -22.10
C ALA A 15 -9.93 -17.69 -22.40
N VAL A 16 -11.02 -18.39 -22.09
CA VAL A 16 -12.39 -17.91 -22.36
C VAL A 16 -12.66 -16.56 -21.70
N ASN A 17 -12.14 -16.35 -20.48
CA ASN A 17 -12.27 -15.11 -19.73
C ASN A 17 -11.04 -14.20 -19.84
N GLY A 18 -10.16 -14.36 -20.84
CA GLY A 18 -8.93 -13.58 -20.96
C GLY A 18 -9.13 -12.06 -20.91
N GLN A 19 -10.22 -11.54 -21.51
CA GLN A 19 -10.55 -10.11 -21.42
C GLN A 19 -10.96 -9.66 -20.01
N LYS A 20 -11.64 -10.52 -19.24
CA LYS A 20 -11.94 -10.23 -17.83
C LYS A 20 -10.65 -10.20 -17.02
N ILE A 21 -9.77 -11.18 -17.19
CA ILE A 21 -8.45 -11.22 -16.53
C ILE A 21 -7.66 -9.92 -16.83
N ILE A 22 -7.60 -9.50 -18.09
CA ILE A 22 -6.93 -8.24 -18.48
C ILE A 22 -7.56 -7.02 -17.79
N SER A 23 -8.89 -6.99 -17.64
CA SER A 23 -9.60 -5.89 -16.97
C SER A 23 -9.31 -5.78 -15.48
N LEU A 24 -8.84 -6.86 -14.85
CA LEU A 24 -8.47 -6.90 -13.43
C LEU A 24 -7.04 -6.41 -13.17
N LEU A 25 -6.22 -6.18 -14.21
CA LEU A 25 -4.85 -5.70 -14.04
C LEU A 25 -4.83 -4.27 -13.53
N LEU A 26 -4.15 -4.05 -12.39
CA LEU A 26 -3.87 -2.72 -11.88
C LEU A 26 -2.38 -2.38 -12.03
N PRO A 27 -2.04 -1.16 -12.49
CA PRO A 27 -0.67 -0.68 -12.47
C PRO A 27 -0.25 -0.37 -11.03
N GLY A 28 1.00 -0.67 -10.72
CA GLY A 28 1.62 -0.33 -9.45
C GLY A 28 3.13 -0.20 -9.58
N LEU A 29 3.77 0.10 -8.47
CA LEU A 29 5.22 0.11 -8.35
C LEU A 29 5.63 -0.89 -7.30
N LYS A 30 6.52 -1.79 -7.67
CA LYS A 30 7.37 -2.47 -6.69
C LYS A 30 8.53 -1.53 -6.38
N PHE A 31 9.06 -1.57 -5.17
CA PHE A 31 10.22 -0.76 -4.86
C PHE A 31 11.26 -1.44 -4.00
N SER A 32 12.51 -1.00 -4.17
CA SER A 32 13.65 -1.41 -3.37
C SER A 32 14.27 -0.21 -2.68
N LEU A 33 14.99 -0.49 -1.60
CA LEU A 33 15.72 0.51 -0.83
C LEU A 33 17.18 0.56 -1.28
N ASP A 34 17.60 1.70 -1.81
CA ASP A 34 18.97 1.93 -2.29
C ASP A 34 19.92 2.24 -1.14
N GLU A 35 21.22 2.24 -1.42
CA GLU A 35 22.22 2.66 -0.45
C GLU A 35 22.10 4.16 -0.08
N PRO A 36 22.33 4.56 1.18
CA PRO A 36 22.15 5.95 1.65
C PRO A 36 22.92 7.01 0.85
N ALA A 37 24.01 6.65 0.18
CA ALA A 37 24.76 7.60 -0.66
C ALA A 37 23.95 8.17 -1.85
N ALA A 38 22.85 7.52 -2.25
CA ALA A 38 21.96 7.95 -3.33
C ALA A 38 20.91 9.02 -2.92
N ILE A 39 20.84 9.41 -1.64
CA ILE A 39 19.84 10.36 -1.10
C ILE A 39 19.84 11.72 -1.81
N LYS A 40 20.96 12.12 -2.43
CA LYS A 40 21.09 13.46 -3.04
C LYS A 40 20.11 13.74 -4.19
N GLN A 41 19.42 12.73 -4.73
CA GLN A 41 18.49 12.91 -5.86
C GLN A 41 17.06 12.44 -5.60
N SER A 42 16.83 11.41 -4.77
CA SER A 42 15.48 10.88 -4.58
C SER A 42 14.63 11.74 -3.64
N ARG A 43 13.37 11.99 -4.01
CA ARG A 43 12.37 12.66 -3.18
C ARG A 43 11.56 11.66 -2.34
N SER A 44 11.59 10.39 -2.71
CA SER A 44 10.93 9.28 -2.02
C SER A 44 11.94 8.51 -1.16
N GLN A 45 11.63 8.25 0.10
CA GLN A 45 12.54 7.57 1.03
C GLN A 45 11.80 6.82 2.14
N ILE A 46 12.42 5.78 2.68
CA ILE A 46 12.09 5.20 3.99
C ILE A 46 13.01 5.81 5.04
N GLY A 47 12.47 6.08 6.23
CA GLY A 47 13.23 6.56 7.38
C GLY A 47 13.89 7.93 7.21
N GLY A 48 14.73 8.29 8.18
CA GLY A 48 15.33 9.61 8.30
C GLY A 48 14.33 10.69 8.68
N ALA A 49 14.66 11.94 8.36
CA ALA A 49 13.77 13.07 8.60
C ALA A 49 12.87 13.34 7.37
N PRO A 50 11.57 13.63 7.55
CA PRO A 50 10.72 14.08 6.46
C PRO A 50 11.25 15.38 5.88
N LYS A 51 11.31 15.47 4.54
CA LYS A 51 11.84 16.65 3.83
C LYS A 51 10.98 17.90 3.99
N ILE A 52 9.70 17.75 4.31
CA ILE A 52 8.76 18.87 4.42
C ILE A 52 7.87 18.67 5.66
N PHE A 53 8.24 19.24 6.80
CA PHE A 53 7.35 19.25 7.96
C PHE A 53 7.64 20.36 9.00
N ASP A 54 6.74 21.34 9.17
CA ASP A 54 6.62 22.14 10.40
C ASP A 54 5.15 22.51 10.76
N GLN A 55 4.93 22.61 12.08
CA GLN A 55 3.79 22.94 12.97
C GLN A 55 2.81 21.87 13.46
N ASN A 56 2.64 20.70 12.84
CA ASN A 56 1.76 19.64 13.39
C ASN A 56 2.34 18.22 13.28
N TYR A 57 3.57 17.99 13.75
CA TYR A 57 4.21 16.68 13.61
C TYR A 57 3.30 15.65 14.28
N PRO A 58 2.90 14.55 13.61
CA PRO A 58 1.92 13.63 14.17
C PRO A 58 2.36 13.15 15.55
N SER A 59 1.49 13.33 16.54
CA SER A 59 1.75 12.94 17.92
C SER A 59 0.52 12.32 18.53
N LEU A 60 0.71 11.31 19.37
CA LEU A 60 -0.32 10.70 20.20
C LEU A 60 -0.03 11.07 21.67
N HIS A 61 -0.96 11.74 22.33
CA HIS A 61 -0.78 12.23 23.72
C HIS A 61 0.54 13.00 23.93
N ASP A 62 0.86 13.93 23.02
CA ASP A 62 2.11 14.72 22.97
C ASP A 62 3.40 13.90 22.74
N VAL A 63 3.29 12.60 22.45
CA VAL A 63 4.41 11.75 22.03
C VAL A 63 4.48 11.70 20.50
N PRO A 64 5.58 12.14 19.88
CA PRO A 64 5.76 12.06 18.43
C PRO A 64 5.63 10.63 17.89
N ILE A 65 4.86 10.46 16.82
CA ILE A 65 4.74 9.19 16.09
C ILE A 65 5.91 9.07 15.11
N ILE A 66 6.44 7.86 14.92
CA ILE A 66 7.68 7.67 14.17
C ILE A 66 7.43 7.83 12.68
N PHE A 67 8.34 8.54 12.01
CA PHE A 67 8.30 8.73 10.57
C PHE A 67 8.78 7.45 9.86
N LEU A 68 7.93 6.89 9.01
CA LEU A 68 8.17 5.64 8.31
C LEU A 68 8.69 5.89 6.89
N ALA A 69 7.99 6.73 6.14
CA ALA A 69 8.24 6.93 4.72
C ALA A 69 7.76 8.30 4.25
N GLN A 70 8.39 8.82 3.19
CA GLN A 70 7.76 9.82 2.33
C GLN A 70 7.79 9.33 0.88
N ILE A 71 6.71 9.55 0.16
CA ILE A 71 6.57 9.25 -1.26
C ILE A 71 6.26 10.55 -1.99
N SER A 72 7.05 10.84 -3.02
CA SER A 72 6.84 11.99 -3.90
C SER A 72 5.83 11.63 -4.99
N LEU A 73 4.71 12.33 -5.02
CA LEU A 73 3.68 12.13 -6.04
C LEU A 73 4.15 12.57 -7.43
N ASP A 74 5.12 13.48 -7.52
CA ASP A 74 5.77 13.83 -8.80
C ASP A 74 6.35 12.59 -9.49
N ASP A 75 6.78 11.60 -8.69
CA ASP A 75 7.45 10.39 -9.18
C ASP A 75 6.45 9.29 -9.59
N ILE A 76 5.17 9.37 -9.18
CA ILE A 76 4.24 8.23 -9.27
C ILE A 76 2.83 8.57 -9.79
N HIS A 77 2.45 9.85 -9.86
CA HIS A 77 1.08 10.27 -10.23
C HIS A 77 0.67 9.85 -11.65
N TYR A 78 1.60 9.46 -12.51
CA TYR A 78 1.30 9.06 -13.88
C TYR A 78 0.69 7.65 -13.98
N LEU A 79 0.81 6.83 -12.92
CA LEU A 79 0.38 5.43 -12.93
C LEU A 79 -1.13 5.26 -12.89
N ASN A 80 -1.82 6.14 -12.16
CA ASN A 80 -3.27 6.19 -12.14
C ASN A 80 -3.73 7.64 -12.12
N GLY A 81 -4.92 7.89 -12.66
CA GLY A 81 -5.51 9.23 -12.66
C GLY A 81 -6.07 9.67 -11.31
N LEU A 82 -5.86 8.88 -10.24
CA LEU A 82 -6.47 9.08 -8.93
C LEU A 82 -5.58 9.88 -7.98
N LEU A 83 -4.26 9.73 -8.09
CA LEU A 83 -3.31 10.45 -7.23
C LEU A 83 -3.26 11.95 -7.58
N PRO A 84 -3.06 12.83 -6.59
CA PRO A 84 -2.69 14.22 -6.85
C PRO A 84 -1.43 14.31 -7.73
N LYS A 85 -1.35 15.32 -8.59
CA LYS A 85 -0.27 15.45 -9.59
C LYS A 85 1.11 15.77 -9.00
N SER A 86 1.16 16.21 -7.75
CA SER A 86 2.38 16.67 -7.08
C SER A 86 2.19 16.70 -5.57
N GLY A 87 3.29 16.78 -4.82
CA GLY A 87 3.31 16.83 -3.36
C GLY A 87 3.92 15.58 -2.74
N LEU A 88 3.95 15.52 -1.42
CA LEU A 88 4.48 14.39 -0.67
C LEU A 88 3.39 13.71 0.14
N LEU A 89 3.38 12.37 0.14
CA LEU A 89 2.67 11.57 1.14
C LEU A 89 3.68 11.13 2.20
N CYS A 90 3.45 11.52 3.45
CA CYS A 90 4.29 11.17 4.58
C CYS A 90 3.54 10.18 5.49
N PHE A 91 4.17 9.05 5.80
CA PHE A 91 3.59 7.96 6.57
C PHE A 91 4.23 7.90 7.95
N PHE A 92 3.40 7.75 8.98
CA PHE A 92 3.81 7.72 10.38
C PHE A 92 3.16 6.54 11.08
N ILE A 93 3.90 5.92 12.01
CA ILE A 93 3.46 4.75 12.77
C ILE A 93 3.96 4.80 14.22
N LEU A 94 3.13 4.40 15.17
CA LEU A 94 3.47 4.32 16.58
C LEU A 94 4.23 3.01 16.84
N LEU A 95 5.43 3.09 17.40
CA LEU A 95 6.19 1.90 17.82
C LEU A 95 6.18 1.70 19.34
N ASN A 96 5.99 2.77 20.11
CA ASN A 96 6.05 2.74 21.56
C ASN A 96 4.66 2.53 22.18
N ASP A 97 4.60 1.94 23.36
CA ASP A 97 3.38 1.78 24.18
C ASP A 97 2.22 0.98 23.53
N ILE A 98 2.52 0.17 22.51
CA ILE A 98 1.51 -0.67 21.81
C ILE A 98 1.38 -2.09 22.39
N GLY A 99 2.32 -2.57 23.20
CA GLY A 99 2.29 -3.93 23.76
C GLY A 99 2.57 -5.00 22.69
N ASN A 100 1.82 -6.10 22.67
CA ASN A 100 1.99 -7.21 21.73
C ASN A 100 0.97 -7.20 20.58
N ARG A 101 0.66 -6.01 20.04
CA ARG A 101 -0.29 -5.83 18.93
C ARG A 101 0.26 -4.84 17.90
N TYR A 102 -0.40 -4.77 16.76
CA TYR A 102 -0.09 -3.78 15.74
C TYR A 102 -0.69 -2.40 16.07
N PRO A 103 -0.07 -1.30 15.59
CA PRO A 103 -0.54 0.07 15.74
C PRO A 103 -1.59 0.42 14.68
N ASP A 104 -2.62 -0.41 14.53
CA ASP A 104 -3.61 -0.32 13.46
C ASP A 104 -4.93 0.33 13.92
N GLN A 105 -4.93 0.95 15.11
CA GLN A 105 -6.03 1.73 15.64
C GLN A 105 -5.92 3.21 15.23
N LYS A 106 -7.05 3.92 15.29
CA LYS A 106 -7.12 5.34 14.96
C LYS A 106 -6.12 6.14 15.79
N ASN A 107 -5.38 7.05 15.13
CA ASN A 107 -4.33 7.91 15.68
C ASN A 107 -3.01 7.21 16.05
N GLU A 108 -2.88 5.89 15.91
CA GLU A 108 -1.61 5.18 16.10
C GLU A 108 -0.76 5.12 14.84
N PHE A 109 -1.35 5.50 13.72
CA PHE A 109 -0.68 5.77 12.46
C PHE A 109 -1.29 7.04 11.86
N LYS A 110 -0.56 7.67 10.95
CA LYS A 110 -1.06 8.82 10.20
C LYS A 110 -0.45 8.88 8.82
N VAL A 111 -1.24 9.29 7.84
CA VAL A 111 -0.75 9.69 6.52
C VAL A 111 -1.04 11.17 6.35
N VAL A 112 0.00 11.94 6.04
CA VAL A 112 -0.09 13.38 5.84
C VAL A 112 0.27 13.70 4.40
N PHE A 113 -0.65 14.36 3.70
CA PHE A 113 -0.36 14.94 2.40
C PHE A 113 0.18 16.36 2.57
N VAL A 114 1.32 16.62 1.93
CA VAL A 114 1.99 17.92 1.95
C VAL A 114 2.06 18.46 0.53
N ASN A 115 1.31 19.52 0.27
CA ASN A 115 1.36 20.20 -1.02
C ASN A 115 2.65 21.03 -1.14
N SER A 116 3.23 21.04 -2.35
CA SER A 116 4.42 21.79 -2.77
C SER A 116 4.45 23.28 -2.40
N THR A 117 3.32 23.89 -2.06
CA THR A 117 3.23 25.29 -1.62
C THR A 117 3.64 25.54 -0.16
N ILE A 118 3.76 24.49 0.67
CA ILE A 118 4.09 24.62 2.09
C ILE A 118 5.58 24.29 2.28
N GLN A 119 6.44 25.30 2.20
CA GLN A 119 7.84 25.16 2.61
C GLN A 119 7.91 25.20 4.14
N GLY A 120 8.13 24.04 4.77
CA GLY A 120 8.39 23.91 6.20
C GLY A 120 9.88 23.68 6.49
N ASN A 121 10.37 24.15 7.63
CA ASN A 121 11.72 23.86 8.11
C ASN A 121 11.83 22.40 8.56
N VAL A 122 12.95 21.74 8.27
CA VAL A 122 13.25 20.37 8.71
C VAL A 122 13.49 20.36 10.23
N ASN A 123 12.44 20.18 11.03
CA ASN A 123 12.55 20.10 12.50
C ASN A 123 11.91 18.83 13.08
N GLY A 124 11.88 17.73 12.32
CA GLY A 124 11.49 16.41 12.83
C GLY A 124 12.69 15.66 13.37
N LYS A 125 12.76 15.43 14.69
CA LYS A 125 13.61 14.39 15.26
C LYS A 125 12.94 13.04 15.01
N SER A 126 13.44 12.25 14.07
CA SER A 126 13.22 10.81 14.05
C SER A 126 14.40 10.17 13.31
N GLU A 127 15.50 9.95 14.03
CA GLU A 127 16.66 9.19 13.55
C GLU A 127 16.55 7.70 13.91
N GLU A 128 15.34 7.19 14.19
CA GLU A 128 15.16 5.78 14.59
C GLU A 128 15.40 4.82 13.43
N ILE A 129 14.99 5.21 12.22
CA ILE A 129 15.21 4.45 10.98
C ILE A 129 16.21 5.23 10.11
N PRO A 130 17.30 4.63 9.63
CA PRO A 130 18.20 5.28 8.68
C PRO A 130 17.46 5.68 7.39
N ALA A 131 17.89 6.76 6.76
CA ALA A 131 17.30 7.21 5.50
C ALA A 131 17.74 6.31 4.33
N PHE A 132 16.79 5.67 3.65
CA PHE A 132 17.02 4.88 2.44
C PHE A 132 16.20 5.44 1.27
N PRO A 133 16.85 5.86 0.17
CA PRO A 133 16.15 6.26 -1.05
C PRO A 133 15.35 5.10 -1.63
N ILE A 134 14.21 5.43 -2.22
CA ILE A 134 13.37 4.44 -2.91
C ILE A 134 13.68 4.47 -4.42
N SER A 135 13.89 3.28 -4.98
CA SER A 135 13.91 3.04 -6.43
C SER A 135 12.67 2.26 -6.84
N PHE A 136 11.94 2.79 -7.82
CA PHE A 136 10.69 2.23 -8.31
C PHE A 136 10.88 1.36 -9.55
N VAL A 137 10.12 0.28 -9.63
CA VAL A 137 9.96 -0.54 -10.83
C VAL A 137 8.47 -0.69 -11.11
N GLU A 138 8.05 -0.30 -12.31
CA GLU A 138 6.67 -0.49 -12.75
C GLU A 138 6.30 -1.96 -12.85
N GLN A 139 5.10 -2.27 -12.40
CA GLN A 139 4.52 -3.59 -12.48
C GLN A 139 3.02 -3.53 -12.72
N TYR A 140 2.46 -4.67 -13.11
CA TYR A 140 1.03 -4.91 -13.11
C TYR A 140 0.76 -6.10 -12.21
N THR A 141 -0.21 -5.93 -11.32
CA THR A 141 -0.57 -6.93 -10.31
C THR A 141 -1.90 -7.56 -10.67
N PHE A 142 -2.08 -8.83 -10.33
CA PHE A 142 -3.40 -9.44 -10.32
C PHE A 142 -3.99 -9.42 -8.90
N PRO A 143 -5.32 -9.46 -8.78
CA PRO A 143 -5.98 -9.60 -7.49
C PRO A 143 -5.79 -11.02 -6.94
N SER A 144 -5.63 -11.12 -5.62
CA SER A 144 -5.64 -12.40 -4.92
C SER A 144 -7.01 -13.10 -5.07
N TYR A 145 -7.01 -14.44 -5.03
CA TYR A 145 -8.24 -15.24 -5.07
C TYR A 145 -9.21 -14.96 -3.92
N HIS A 146 -8.71 -14.36 -2.83
CA HIS A 146 -9.52 -13.93 -1.69
C HIS A 146 -10.29 -12.61 -1.92
N GLU A 147 -10.00 -11.88 -3.00
CA GLU A 147 -10.65 -10.62 -3.28
C GLU A 147 -12.08 -10.82 -3.80
N ASN A 148 -13.04 -10.03 -3.31
CA ASN A 148 -14.44 -10.18 -3.73
C ASN A 148 -14.67 -9.88 -5.22
N LEU A 149 -13.80 -9.08 -5.82
CA LEU A 149 -13.79 -8.84 -7.27
C LEU A 149 -13.67 -10.15 -8.07
N ILE A 150 -13.02 -11.20 -7.55
CA ILE A 150 -12.92 -12.52 -8.19
C ILE A 150 -14.32 -13.13 -8.35
N VAL A 151 -15.09 -13.11 -7.25
CA VAL A 151 -16.47 -13.60 -7.21
C VAL A 151 -17.37 -12.73 -8.10
N LYS A 152 -17.30 -11.40 -7.98
CA LYS A 152 -18.10 -10.46 -8.78
C LYS A 152 -17.89 -10.63 -10.29
N ASN A 153 -16.66 -10.90 -10.72
CA ASN A 153 -16.33 -11.07 -12.13
C ASN A 153 -16.56 -12.50 -12.65
N ASN A 154 -16.98 -13.42 -11.78
CA ASN A 154 -17.14 -14.85 -12.07
C ASN A 154 -15.86 -15.43 -12.68
N ILE A 155 -14.72 -15.16 -12.04
CA ILE A 155 -13.41 -15.73 -12.41
C ILE A 155 -13.41 -17.20 -11.99
N SER A 156 -13.06 -18.09 -12.92
CA SER A 156 -13.04 -19.54 -12.66
C SER A 156 -11.72 -19.99 -12.03
N ASP A 157 -11.68 -21.21 -11.49
CA ASP A 157 -10.45 -21.79 -10.97
C ASP A 157 -9.35 -21.87 -12.05
N GLU A 158 -9.72 -22.20 -13.29
CA GLU A 158 -8.77 -22.21 -14.42
C GLU A 158 -8.19 -20.81 -14.71
N ASP A 159 -9.00 -19.76 -14.57
CA ASP A 159 -8.54 -18.39 -14.71
C ASP A 159 -7.60 -17.98 -13.56
N LEU A 160 -7.90 -18.40 -12.33
CA LEU A 160 -7.03 -18.19 -11.16
C LEU A 160 -5.67 -18.86 -11.34
N PHE A 161 -5.64 -20.12 -11.80
CA PHE A 161 -4.39 -20.82 -12.09
C PHE A 161 -3.58 -20.11 -13.19
N LEU A 162 -4.24 -19.56 -14.20
CA LEU A 162 -3.58 -18.77 -15.23
C LEU A 162 -2.99 -17.47 -14.64
N MET A 163 -3.75 -16.76 -13.81
CA MET A 163 -3.28 -15.53 -13.15
C MET A 163 -2.06 -15.82 -12.27
N GLU A 164 -2.12 -16.84 -11.42
CA GLU A 164 -1.00 -17.27 -10.56
C GLU A 164 0.24 -17.64 -11.39
N SER A 165 0.06 -18.39 -12.48
CA SER A 165 1.17 -18.75 -13.38
C SER A 165 1.83 -17.52 -14.02
N LEU A 166 1.03 -16.53 -14.41
CA LEU A 166 1.52 -15.27 -14.95
C LEU A 166 2.23 -14.43 -13.89
N GLU A 167 1.72 -14.39 -12.65
CA GLU A 167 2.38 -13.72 -11.53
C GLU A 167 3.74 -14.34 -11.22
N MET A 168 3.84 -15.67 -11.19
CA MET A 168 5.12 -16.35 -11.00
C MET A 168 6.13 -16.00 -12.11
N GLU A 169 5.68 -15.94 -13.36
CA GLU A 169 6.53 -15.52 -14.48
C GLU A 169 7.01 -14.07 -14.32
N LEU A 170 6.10 -13.16 -13.94
CA LEU A 170 6.40 -11.75 -13.65
C LEU A 170 7.40 -11.58 -12.50
N GLN A 171 7.19 -12.30 -11.40
CA GLN A 171 8.03 -12.24 -10.21
C GLN A 171 9.42 -12.81 -10.48
N SER A 172 9.52 -13.97 -11.14
CA SER A 172 10.78 -14.61 -11.48
C SER A 172 11.70 -13.73 -12.34
N ALA A 173 11.10 -12.87 -13.17
CA ALA A 173 11.83 -11.89 -13.97
C ALA A 173 12.31 -10.66 -13.16
N SER A 174 11.75 -10.42 -11.97
CA SER A 174 11.95 -9.18 -11.19
C SER A 174 13.05 -9.24 -10.12
N ALA A 175 13.56 -10.43 -9.76
CA ALA A 175 14.61 -10.65 -8.74
C ALA A 175 14.35 -10.03 -7.35
N LEU A 176 13.12 -9.60 -7.06
CA LEU A 176 12.70 -8.99 -5.79
C LEU A 176 11.83 -9.98 -4.97
N THR A 177 11.81 -9.84 -3.65
CA THR A 177 11.12 -10.74 -2.68
C THR A 177 9.65 -11.01 -3.00
N ASP A 178 9.10 -12.16 -2.57
CA ASP A 178 7.75 -12.62 -2.92
C ASP A 178 6.64 -11.65 -2.50
N ILE A 179 6.72 -11.01 -1.33
CA ILE A 179 5.76 -9.99 -0.88
C ILE A 179 6.29 -8.59 -1.16
N GLY A 180 7.37 -8.22 -0.47
CA GLY A 180 8.12 -6.99 -0.71
C GLY A 180 7.28 -5.71 -0.56
N HIS A 181 7.88 -4.61 -1.01
CA HIS A 181 7.26 -3.29 -0.91
C HIS A 181 6.56 -2.87 -2.19
N GLN A 182 5.40 -2.23 -2.04
CA GLN A 182 4.58 -1.85 -3.18
C GLN A 182 3.82 -0.53 -2.95
N ILE A 183 3.55 0.18 -4.04
CA ILE A 183 2.65 1.33 -4.11
C ILE A 183 1.63 1.08 -5.22
N LEU A 184 0.35 1.39 -4.98
CA LEU A 184 -0.75 1.09 -5.89
C LEU A 184 -0.82 -0.41 -6.26
N GLY A 185 -1.55 -0.78 -7.31
CA GLY A 185 -1.82 -2.18 -7.64
C GLY A 185 -2.79 -2.86 -6.67
N HIS A 186 -2.88 -4.18 -6.78
CA HIS A 186 -3.58 -5.04 -5.82
C HIS A 186 -2.66 -5.36 -4.64
N PRO A 187 -3.16 -5.28 -3.38
CA PRO A 187 -2.39 -5.68 -2.22
C PRO A 187 -1.96 -7.15 -2.32
N ASN A 188 -0.69 -7.44 -2.07
CA ASN A 188 -0.20 -8.80 -1.96
C ASN A 188 -0.37 -9.29 -0.52
N ALA A 189 -1.63 -9.46 -0.11
CA ALA A 189 -2.01 -9.76 1.27
C ALA A 189 -1.68 -11.21 1.67
N VAL A 190 -1.18 -11.39 2.90
CA VAL A 190 -0.65 -12.66 3.41
C VAL A 190 -1.73 -13.57 3.99
N GLN A 191 -2.68 -13.00 4.75
CA GLN A 191 -3.67 -13.77 5.54
C GLN A 191 -5.10 -13.70 4.98
N GLY A 192 -5.26 -13.16 3.77
CA GLY A 192 -6.54 -12.86 3.14
C GLY A 192 -6.68 -11.37 2.82
N THR A 193 -7.74 -11.01 2.08
CA THR A 193 -7.91 -9.63 1.58
C THR A 193 -7.85 -8.59 2.68
N VAL A 194 -7.03 -7.55 2.48
CA VAL A 194 -7.00 -6.36 3.34
C VAL A 194 -8.12 -5.38 3.01
N ARG A 195 -8.72 -5.46 1.82
CA ARG A 195 -9.81 -4.57 1.38
C ARG A 195 -11.07 -4.75 2.21
N PHE A 196 -11.39 -6.00 2.58
CA PHE A 196 -12.46 -6.30 3.52
C PHE A 196 -12.27 -5.54 4.84
N TRP A 197 -11.06 -5.61 5.41
CA TRP A 197 -10.72 -4.96 6.68
C TRP A 197 -10.74 -3.44 6.58
N TRP A 198 -10.27 -2.89 5.46
CA TRP A 198 -10.39 -1.46 5.19
C TRP A 198 -11.85 -1.00 5.12
N ALA A 199 -12.69 -1.70 4.36
CA ALA A 199 -14.11 -1.37 4.26
C ALA A 199 -14.85 -1.52 5.61
N ALA A 200 -14.56 -2.57 6.37
CA ALA A 200 -15.15 -2.75 7.70
C ALA A 200 -14.79 -1.60 8.65
N LYS A 201 -13.51 -1.23 8.74
CA LYS A 201 -13.03 -0.10 9.55
C LYS A 201 -13.62 1.25 9.07
N TYR A 202 -13.69 1.46 7.74
CA TYR A 202 -14.29 2.66 7.14
C TYR A 202 -15.78 2.82 7.49
N LEU A 203 -16.52 1.71 7.53
CA LEU A 203 -17.94 1.69 7.86
C LEU A 203 -18.21 1.70 9.38
N GLY A 204 -17.17 1.70 10.22
CA GLY A 204 -17.28 1.65 11.68
C GLY A 204 -17.81 0.31 12.20
N ILE A 205 -17.45 -0.80 11.55
CA ILE A 205 -17.87 -2.15 11.92
C ILE A 205 -16.74 -2.82 12.72
N ASP A 206 -16.80 -2.71 14.05
CA ASP A 206 -15.74 -3.20 14.94
C ASP A 206 -15.91 -4.66 15.39
N HIS A 207 -17.13 -5.22 15.30
CA HIS A 207 -17.47 -6.57 15.77
C HIS A 207 -17.54 -7.58 14.62
N ILE A 208 -16.38 -7.98 14.13
CA ILE A 208 -16.23 -8.89 12.99
C ILE A 208 -16.84 -10.28 13.19
N ASP A 209 -16.85 -10.78 14.44
CA ASP A 209 -17.38 -12.10 14.78
C ASP A 209 -18.91 -12.15 14.74
N ALA A 210 -19.57 -11.00 14.60
CA ALA A 210 -21.03 -10.85 14.62
C ALA A 210 -21.53 -10.00 13.43
N ILE A 211 -20.87 -10.08 12.28
CA ILE A 211 -21.28 -9.36 11.06
C ILE A 211 -22.64 -9.89 10.59
N THR A 212 -23.61 -8.99 10.50
CA THR A 212 -24.92 -9.25 9.88
C THR A 212 -24.81 -9.29 8.36
N GLN A 213 -25.79 -9.90 7.68
CA GLN A 213 -25.82 -9.88 6.22
C GLN A 213 -25.87 -8.46 5.65
N GLU A 214 -26.60 -7.54 6.30
CA GLU A 214 -26.67 -6.14 5.86
C GLU A 214 -25.29 -5.44 5.94
N GLN A 215 -24.54 -5.70 7.02
CA GLN A 215 -23.17 -5.19 7.18
C GLN A 215 -22.24 -5.80 6.14
N MET A 216 -22.33 -7.11 5.89
CA MET A 216 -21.55 -7.79 4.85
C MET A 216 -21.85 -7.21 3.47
N ASP A 217 -23.11 -6.98 3.14
CA ASP A 217 -23.51 -6.37 1.87
C ASP A 217 -22.98 -4.94 1.72
N ARG A 218 -22.87 -4.19 2.82
CA ARG A 218 -22.24 -2.85 2.82
C ARG A 218 -20.74 -2.96 2.60
N ILE A 219 -20.03 -3.84 3.32
CA ILE A 219 -18.58 -4.06 3.14
C ILE A 219 -18.28 -4.44 1.69
N ASN A 220 -19.04 -5.39 1.13
CA ASN A 220 -18.89 -5.83 -0.25
C ASN A 220 -19.08 -4.70 -1.27
N ARG A 221 -19.83 -3.63 -0.97
CA ARG A 221 -19.98 -2.48 -1.87
C ARG A 221 -18.76 -1.55 -1.83
N GLU A 222 -18.13 -1.40 -0.67
CA GLU A 222 -17.06 -0.43 -0.45
C GLU A 222 -15.65 -1.00 -0.71
N GLU A 223 -15.41 -2.29 -0.49
CA GLU A 223 -14.04 -2.83 -0.45
C GLU A 223 -13.26 -2.70 -1.79
N ASP A 224 -13.96 -2.78 -2.92
CA ASP A 224 -13.36 -2.60 -4.25
C ASP A 224 -13.01 -1.12 -4.53
N GLN A 225 -13.53 -0.18 -3.73
CA GLN A 225 -13.27 1.26 -3.85
C GLN A 225 -12.05 1.70 -3.03
N PHE A 226 -11.29 0.77 -2.46
CA PHE A 226 -10.03 1.09 -1.80
C PHE A 226 -8.85 1.08 -2.77
N VAL A 227 -7.89 1.97 -2.51
CA VAL A 227 -6.62 2.09 -3.22
C VAL A 227 -5.49 1.84 -2.23
N LEU A 228 -4.56 0.96 -2.59
CA LEU A 228 -3.33 0.75 -1.82
C LEU A 228 -2.39 1.95 -1.99
N LEU A 229 -2.13 2.69 -0.92
CA LEU A 229 -1.15 3.79 -0.92
C LEU A 229 0.27 3.29 -0.69
N LEU A 230 0.44 2.35 0.24
CA LEU A 230 1.74 1.79 0.60
C LEU A 230 1.55 0.39 1.19
N GLN A 231 2.29 -0.57 0.65
CA GLN A 231 2.57 -1.86 1.25
C GLN A 231 4.05 -1.87 1.66
N LEU A 232 4.32 -2.16 2.93
CA LEU A 232 5.66 -2.15 3.50
C LEU A 232 5.93 -3.46 4.24
N ASP A 233 6.95 -4.18 3.79
CA ASP A 233 7.35 -5.49 4.32
C ASP A 233 8.42 -5.33 5.40
N PHE A 234 8.04 -5.50 6.67
CA PHE A 234 8.94 -5.33 7.82
C PHE A 234 10.00 -6.42 7.95
N SER A 235 9.94 -7.48 7.14
CA SER A 235 11.06 -8.44 7.03
C SER A 235 12.28 -7.85 6.32
N ASP A 236 12.15 -6.72 5.62
CA ASP A 236 13.29 -6.02 5.04
C ASP A 236 14.19 -5.45 6.16
N PRO A 237 15.43 -5.96 6.31
CA PRO A 237 16.32 -5.56 7.39
C PRO A 237 16.73 -4.08 7.33
N LYS A 238 16.54 -3.40 6.19
CA LYS A 238 16.80 -1.95 6.06
C LYS A 238 15.76 -1.12 6.82
N ILE A 239 14.55 -1.62 7.06
CA ILE A 239 13.53 -0.88 7.83
C ILE A 239 13.89 -0.85 9.32
N GLY A 240 14.52 -1.93 9.83
CA GLY A 240 15.06 -1.97 11.19
C GLY A 240 14.02 -1.96 12.32
N ILE A 241 12.73 -2.17 12.02
CA ILE A 241 11.67 -2.31 13.03
C ILE A 241 11.43 -3.79 13.31
N GLU A 242 12.25 -4.37 14.20
CA GLU A 242 12.18 -5.81 14.52
C GLU A 242 10.92 -6.20 15.31
N HIS A 243 10.29 -5.26 16.03
CA HIS A 243 9.14 -5.53 16.89
C HIS A 243 7.95 -6.13 16.14
N PHE A 244 7.82 -5.83 14.85
CA PHE A 244 6.74 -6.34 14.02
C PHE A 244 7.06 -7.68 13.32
N GLY A 245 8.28 -8.21 13.47
CA GLY A 245 8.71 -9.46 12.86
C GLY A 245 8.48 -9.51 11.35
N ASP A 246 8.10 -10.68 10.85
CA ASP A 246 7.83 -10.93 9.42
C ASP A 246 6.42 -10.46 9.02
N SER A 247 6.06 -9.23 9.40
CA SER A 247 4.77 -8.64 9.09
C SER A 247 4.84 -7.64 7.95
N VAL A 248 3.68 -7.35 7.38
CA VAL A 248 3.49 -6.44 6.27
C VAL A 248 2.39 -5.46 6.62
N ALA A 249 2.68 -4.17 6.47
CA ALA A 249 1.71 -3.10 6.62
C ALA A 249 1.09 -2.72 5.28
N TYR A 250 -0.23 -2.51 5.28
CA TYR A 250 -1.00 -2.10 4.12
C TYR A 250 -1.82 -0.85 4.47
N PHE A 251 -1.44 0.29 3.88
CA PHE A 251 -2.16 1.55 3.98
C PHE A 251 -3.15 1.68 2.82
N GLY A 252 -4.44 1.65 3.12
CA GLY A 252 -5.52 1.80 2.16
C GLY A 252 -6.26 3.12 2.31
N ILE A 253 -6.70 3.72 1.20
CA ILE A 253 -7.58 4.89 1.18
C ILE A 253 -8.80 4.62 0.30
N HIS A 254 -9.97 5.10 0.70
CA HIS A 254 -11.15 5.04 -0.14
C HIS A 254 -11.03 6.03 -1.31
N GLU A 255 -11.47 5.65 -2.51
CA GLU A 255 -11.38 6.49 -3.73
C GLU A 255 -12.02 7.87 -3.55
N GLU A 256 -13.15 7.95 -2.83
CA GLU A 256 -13.79 9.24 -2.54
C GLU A 256 -12.95 10.16 -1.66
N ASP A 257 -12.24 9.60 -0.68
CA ASP A 257 -11.37 10.38 0.21
C ASP A 257 -10.11 10.82 -0.53
N LEU A 258 -9.56 9.94 -1.37
CA LEU A 258 -8.44 10.27 -2.24
C LEU A 258 -8.79 11.41 -3.20
N ALA A 259 -9.97 11.36 -3.83
CA ALA A 259 -10.45 12.42 -4.72
C ALA A 259 -10.67 13.77 -4.01
N LYS A 260 -10.93 13.75 -2.69
CA LYS A 260 -11.07 14.94 -1.83
C LYS A 260 -9.75 15.35 -1.17
N GLU A 261 -8.64 14.65 -1.46
CA GLU A 261 -7.34 14.80 -0.79
C GLU A 261 -7.42 14.66 0.75
N ASN A 262 -8.38 13.85 1.23
CA ASN A 262 -8.65 13.64 2.65
C ASN A 262 -7.89 12.40 3.18
N PHE A 263 -6.61 12.58 3.48
CA PHE A 263 -5.76 11.50 3.99
C PHE A 263 -5.97 11.17 5.49
N ASP A 264 -6.84 11.89 6.19
CA ASP A 264 -7.19 11.58 7.59
C ASP A 264 -8.01 10.28 7.73
N ASN A 265 -8.60 9.79 6.63
CA ASN A 265 -9.38 8.55 6.57
C ASN A 265 -8.59 7.35 6.03
N VAL A 266 -7.25 7.44 5.91
CA VAL A 266 -6.43 6.28 5.57
C VAL A 266 -6.58 5.20 6.67
N ILE A 267 -6.56 3.94 6.26
CA ILE A 267 -6.67 2.80 7.14
C ILE A 267 -5.43 1.92 7.01
N LEU A 268 -4.82 1.59 8.15
CA LEU A 268 -3.76 0.61 8.27
C LEU A 268 -4.34 -0.76 8.63
N VAL A 269 -3.87 -1.78 7.92
CA VAL A 269 -4.02 -3.19 8.29
C VAL A 269 -2.62 -3.79 8.29
N MET A 270 -2.30 -4.60 9.29
CA MET A 270 -1.05 -5.36 9.36
C MET A 270 -1.37 -6.85 9.43
N GLN A 271 -0.58 -7.64 8.71
CA GLN A 271 -0.67 -9.10 8.69
C GLN A 271 0.73 -9.67 8.85
N ASN A 272 0.86 -10.84 9.46
CA ASN A 272 2.12 -11.59 9.53
C ASN A 272 2.07 -12.87 8.70
N THR A 273 3.25 -13.26 8.20
CA THR A 273 3.48 -14.57 7.58
C THR A 273 3.58 -15.69 8.59
#